data_AF-A0A7Y0SHX6-F1
#
_entry.id   AF-A0A7Y0SHX6-F1
#
_cell.length_a   1.000
_cell.length_b   1.000
_cell.length_c   1.000
_cell.angle_alpha   90.00
_cell.angle_beta   90.00
_cell.angle_gamma   90.00
#
_symmetry.space_group_name_H-M   'P 1'
#
loop_
_entity.id
_entity.type
_entity.pdbx_description
1 polymer ?
#
loop_
_entity_poly.entity_id
_entity_poly.type
_entity_poly.pdbx_seq_one_letter_code
_entity_poly.pdbx_strand_id
1 'polypeptide(L)'
;FYFYKRLIELRKQVPVITDGRYEDLLPEHKRIFAYARQNDKQTLLCINNYYAEEVECVLPERFDMSKAKNLLSNYQNSASAVA
;
A
#
# COMPACT_ATOMS: atom_id res chain seq x y z
N PHE A 1 18.05 -5.17 5.48
CA PHE A 1 18.80 -4.07 4.83
C PHE A 1 18.20 -3.66 3.48
N TYR A 2 18.07 -4.57 2.50
CA TYR A 2 17.59 -4.24 1.14
C TYR A 2 16.18 -3.60 1.07
N PHE A 3 15.28 -3.98 1.97
CA PHE A 3 13.92 -3.43 2.01
C PHE A 3 13.90 -1.91 2.23
N TYR A 4 14.68 -1.41 3.20
CA TYR A 4 14.78 0.03 3.47
C TYR A 4 15.46 0.79 2.33
N LYS A 5 16.49 0.20 1.71
CA LYS A 5 17.09 0.78 0.51
C LYS A 5 16.04 0.96 -0.59
N ARG A 6 15.18 -0.05 -0.78
CA ARG A 6 14.10 -0.01 -1.76
C ARG A 6 13.04 1.05 -1.45
N LEU A 7 12.68 1.24 -0.18
CA LEU A 7 11.77 2.32 0.24
C LEU A 7 12.35 3.71 -0.10
N ILE A 8 13.64 3.93 0.14
CA ILE A 8 14.31 5.21 -0.19
C ILE A 8 14.32 5.44 -1.71
N GLU A 9 14.62 4.41 -2.49
CA GLU A 9 14.55 4.48 -3.97
C GLU A 9 13.13 4.83 -4.45
N LEU A 10 12.12 4.14 -3.93
CA LEU A 10 10.73 4.39 -4.29
C LEU A 10 10.30 5.82 -3.94
N ARG A 11 10.66 6.32 -2.76
CA ARG A 11 10.34 7.70 -2.36
C ARG A 11 10.89 8.75 -3.34
N LYS A 12 12.01 8.48 -3.99
CA LYS A 12 12.60 9.38 -5.02
C LYS A 12 11.92 9.25 -6.38
N GLN A 13 11.43 8.05 -6.72
CA GLN A 13 10.88 7.73 -8.04
C GLN A 13 9.37 7.91 -8.14
N VAL A 14 8.66 7.86 -7.02
CA VAL A 14 7.20 7.83 -6.95
C VAL A 14 6.72 9.07 -6.20
N PRO A 15 6.36 10.16 -6.89
CA PRO A 15 6.08 11.47 -6.27
C PRO A 15 5.01 11.43 -5.18
N VAL A 16 3.95 10.63 -5.38
CA VAL A 16 2.83 10.51 -4.43
C VAL A 16 3.23 10.02 -3.04
N ILE A 17 4.39 9.37 -2.90
CA ILE A 17 4.92 9.00 -1.57
C ILE A 17 5.22 10.26 -0.75
N THR A 18 5.63 11.35 -1.40
CA THR A 18 6.06 12.59 -0.75
C THR A 18 4.98 13.68 -0.81
N ASP A 19 4.37 13.91 -1.98
CA ASP A 19 3.40 15.01 -2.17
C ASP A 19 1.93 14.58 -2.01
N GLY A 20 1.66 13.27 -1.93
CA GLY A 20 0.31 12.76 -1.87
C GLY A 20 -0.36 13.07 -0.54
N ARG A 21 -1.61 13.57 -0.61
CA ARG A 21 -2.48 13.75 0.54
C ARG A 21 -2.74 12.41 1.19
N TYR A 22 -2.55 12.36 2.51
CA TYR A 22 -2.82 11.20 3.33
C TYR A 22 -4.33 11.03 3.58
N GLU A 23 -4.80 9.79 3.48
CA GLU A 23 -6.14 9.38 3.88
C GLU A 23 -6.05 8.04 4.63
N ASP A 24 -6.56 7.97 5.85
CA ASP A 24 -6.74 6.71 6.58
C ASP A 24 -7.90 5.93 5.95
N LEU A 25 -7.67 4.66 5.61
CA LEU A 25 -8.67 3.81 4.95
C LEU A 25 -9.45 2.95 5.93
N LEU A 26 -8.84 2.58 7.06
CA LEU A 26 -9.38 1.57 7.98
C LEU A 26 -9.13 1.98 9.44
N PRO A 27 -9.58 3.17 9.89
CA PRO A 27 -9.27 3.70 11.23
C PRO A 27 -9.80 2.82 12.37
N GLU A 28 -10.91 2.12 12.14
CA GLU A 28 -11.54 1.23 13.12
C GLU A 28 -10.97 -0.21 13.09
N HIS A 29 -10.07 -0.52 12.15
CA HIS A 29 -9.57 -1.87 11.98
C HIS A 29 -8.46 -2.18 12.99
N LYS A 30 -8.74 -3.09 13.93
CA LYS A 30 -7.88 -3.38 15.08
C LYS A 30 -6.50 -3.95 14.76
N ARG A 31 -6.32 -4.51 13.55
CA ARG A 31 -5.07 -5.22 13.16
C ARG A 31 -4.37 -4.70 11.91
N ILE A 32 -5.09 -3.96 11.06
CA ILE A 32 -4.60 -3.54 9.75
C ILE A 32 -4.48 -2.04 9.79
N PHE A 33 -3.29 -1.57 9.49
CA PHE A 33 -3.03 -0.16 9.25
C PHE A 33 -2.92 0.06 7.74
N ALA A 34 -4.01 0.55 7.16
CA ALA A 34 -4.11 0.84 5.74
C ALA A 34 -4.36 2.32 5.51
N TYR A 35 -3.61 2.91 4.59
CA TYR A 35 -3.80 4.31 4.20
C TYR A 35 -3.54 4.49 2.70
N ALA A 36 -4.15 5.53 2.15
CA ALA A 36 -3.87 5.99 0.81
C ALA A 36 -3.02 7.26 0.83
N ARG A 37 -2.16 7.40 -0.18
CA ARG A 37 -1.60 8.69 -0.59
C ARG A 37 -2.08 8.99 -2.00
N GLN A 38 -2.65 10.16 -2.19
CA GLN A 38 -3.28 10.54 -3.47
C GLN A 38 -2.87 11.95 -3.89
N ASN A 39 -2.64 12.10 -5.18
CA ASN A 39 -2.52 13.37 -5.87
C ASN A 39 -3.26 13.26 -7.22
N ASP A 40 -3.22 14.32 -8.02
CA ASP A 40 -3.96 14.38 -9.30
C ASP A 40 -3.55 13.30 -10.33
N LYS A 41 -2.39 12.65 -10.14
CA LYS A 41 -1.81 11.73 -11.12
C LYS A 41 -1.95 10.27 -10.74
N GLN A 42 -1.90 9.95 -9.45
CA GLN A 42 -1.79 8.57 -9.01
C GLN A 42 -2.25 8.36 -7.56
N THR A 43 -2.61 7.12 -7.28
CA THR A 43 -2.95 6.64 -5.93
C THR A 43 -1.92 5.60 -5.50
N LEU A 44 -1.44 5.73 -4.27
CA LEU A 44 -0.65 4.72 -3.59
C LEU A 44 -1.46 4.17 -2.43
N LEU A 45 -1.57 2.84 -2.36
CA LEU A 45 -2.16 2.13 -1.24
C LEU A 45 -1.03 1.50 -0.41
N CYS A 46 -1.05 1.73 0.89
CA CYS A 46 -0.12 1.13 1.84
C CYS A 46 -0.92 0.30 2.84
N ILE A 47 -0.64 -1.01 2.91
CA ILE A 47 -1.36 -1.97 3.75
C ILE A 47 -0.32 -2.64 4.65
N ASN A 48 -0.51 -2.54 5.96
CA ASN A 48 0.41 -3.11 6.94
C ASN A 48 -0.36 -3.94 7.96
N ASN A 49 0.04 -5.19 8.11
CA ASN A 49 -0.32 -6.02 9.25
C ASN A 49 0.85 -6.00 10.24
N TYR A 50 0.64 -5.43 11.42
CA TYR A 50 1.67 -5.34 12.47
C TYR A 50 1.62 -6.50 13.47
N TYR A 51 0.69 -7.44 13.27
CA TYR A 51 0.47 -8.58 14.15
C TYR A 51 0.91 -9.87 13.45
N ALA A 52 1.11 -10.93 14.24
CA ALA A 52 1.61 -12.20 13.73
C ALA A 52 0.50 -12.99 13.01
N GLU A 53 -0.76 -12.74 13.36
CA GLU A 53 -1.89 -13.46 12.82
C GLU A 53 -2.30 -12.97 11.43
N GLU A 54 -2.70 -13.92 10.59
CA GLU A 54 -3.34 -13.63 9.31
C GLU A 54 -4.69 -12.95 9.53
N VAL A 55 -5.02 -12.02 8.63
CA VAL A 55 -6.26 -11.26 8.68
C VAL A 55 -6.65 -10.85 7.26
N GLU A 56 -7.95 -10.87 6.99
CA GLU A 56 -8.50 -10.38 5.73
C GLU A 56 -8.56 -8.85 5.74
N CYS A 57 -8.15 -8.23 4.63
CA CYS A 57 -8.20 -6.79 4.44
C CYS A 57 -9.07 -6.47 3.24
N VAL A 58 -10.27 -5.94 3.48
CA VAL A 58 -11.17 -5.47 2.43
C VAL A 58 -10.94 -3.98 2.20
N LEU A 59 -10.48 -3.62 1.00
CA LEU A 59 -10.26 -2.23 0.61
C LEU A 59 -11.57 -1.58 0.14
N PRO A 60 -11.71 -0.25 0.26
CA PRO A 60 -12.87 0.46 -0.28
C PRO A 60 -13.02 0.25 -1.80
N GLU A 61 -14.25 -0.01 -2.26
CA GLU A 61 -14.58 -0.33 -3.67
C GLU A 61 -14.23 0.79 -4.66
N ARG A 62 -13.98 2.02 -4.18
CA ARG A 62 -13.58 3.16 -5.03
C ARG A 62 -12.22 2.99 -5.71
N PHE A 63 -11.43 1.99 -5.32
CA PHE A 63 -10.12 1.71 -5.91
C PHE A 63 -10.23 0.67 -7.02
N ASP A 64 -9.95 1.08 -8.25
CA ASP A 64 -9.82 0.16 -9.39
C ASP A 64 -8.50 -0.62 -9.29
N MET A 65 -8.61 -1.87 -8.82
CA MET A 65 -7.47 -2.76 -8.63
C MET A 65 -6.98 -3.40 -9.93
N SER A 66 -7.71 -3.29 -11.05
CA SER A 66 -7.33 -3.91 -12.33
C SER A 66 -6.02 -3.35 -12.91
N LYS A 67 -5.67 -2.12 -12.53
CA LYS A 67 -4.44 -1.41 -12.93
C LYS A 67 -3.41 -1.32 -11.81
N ALA A 68 -3.69 -1.91 -10.64
CA ALA A 68 -2.80 -1.83 -9.51
C ALA A 68 -1.52 -2.64 -9.74
N LYS A 69 -0.39 -2.09 -9.29
CA LYS A 69 0.92 -2.76 -9.35
C LYS A 69 1.53 -2.82 -7.96
N ASN A 70 1.98 -4.00 -7.56
CA ASN A 70 2.77 -4.14 -6.34
C ASN A 70 4.14 -3.45 -6.51
N LEU A 71 4.44 -2.47 -5.65
CA LEU A 71 5.73 -1.76 -5.65
C LEU A 71 6.75 -2.40 -4.72
N LEU A 72 6.28 -2.88 -3.57
CA LEU A 72 7.10 -3.49 -2.53
C LEU A 72 6.23 -4.32 -1.59
N SER A 73 6.73 -5.50 -1.22
CA SER A 73 6.12 -6.40 -0.24
C SER A 73 7.21 -7.12 0.54
N ASN A 74 6.95 -7.41 1.81
CA ASN A 74 7.83 -8.22 2.67
C ASN A 74 7.45 -9.71 2.68
N TYR A 75 6.42 -10.12 1.94
CA TYR A 75 6.03 -11.52 1.75
C TYR A 75 6.48 -12.03 0.38
N GLN A 76 7.13 -13.21 0.38
CA GLN A 76 7.70 -13.84 -0.83
C GLN A 76 6.64 -14.28 -1.84
N ASN A 77 5.40 -14.54 -1.40
CA ASN A 77 4.29 -14.98 -2.26
C ASN A 77 3.33 -13.85 -2.66
N SER A 78 3.82 -12.61 -2.74
CA SER A 78 3.01 -11.46 -3.19
C SER A 78 2.94 -11.33 -4.71
N ALA A 79 3.04 -12.46 -5.42
CA ALA A 79 2.93 -12.53 -6.86
C ALA A 79 1.57 -11.99 -7.32
N SER A 80 1.66 -11.10 -8.30
CA SER A 80 0.61 -10.31 -8.95
C SER A 80 -0.60 -11.11 -9.44
N ALA A 81 -1.73 -10.39 -9.59
CA ALA A 81 -3.08 -10.78 -10.06
C ALA A 81 -3.93 -11.45 -8.95
N VAL A 82 -5.03 -10.88 -8.43
CA VAL A 82 -6.15 -10.15 -9.07
C VAL A 82 -6.46 -10.71 -10.46
N ALA A 83 -7.23 -11.79 -10.47
CA ALA A 83 -8.13 -12.12 -11.56
C ALA A 83 -9.49 -11.47 -11.29
#